data_AF-A0A2T4V5F3-F1
#
_entry.id   AF-A0A2T4V5F3-F1
#
_cell.length_a   1.000
_cell.length_b   1.000
_cell.length_c   1.000
_cell.angle_alpha   90.00
_cell.angle_beta   90.00
_cell.angle_gamma   90.00
#
_symmetry.space_group_name_H-M   'P 1'
#
loop_
_entity.id
_entity.type
_entity.pdbx_description
1 polymer ?
#
loop_
_entity_poly.entity_id
_entity_poly.type
_entity_poly.pdbx_seq_one_letter_code
_entity_poly.pdbx_strand_id
1 'polypeptide(L)'
;MVTEIEGLVAEFAENVAAQTDSIWRGDAKTGNKHAKRYIAAFEKLTAHGDAGRDALTVLLTHPRMDVRVSAAAYLLRYRTSEARAILEEAAKGEGLVPFEASLVLKNWESGTWALDPAEDAAGQPDAPSPASPTKRSRPRTEGTAPNKRRASKRDKPGG
;
A
#
# COMPACT_ATOMS: atom_id res chain seq x y z
N MET A 1 -17.26 16.61 -23.67
CA MET A 1 -16.70 17.18 -22.43
C MET A 1 -16.69 16.05 -21.44
N VAL A 2 -15.50 15.61 -21.02
CA VAL A 2 -15.37 14.57 -19.99
C VAL A 2 -15.74 15.22 -18.67
N THR A 3 -16.62 14.59 -17.89
CA THR A 3 -16.99 15.10 -16.57
C THR A 3 -15.80 14.97 -15.61
N GLU A 4 -15.74 15.80 -14.56
CA GLU A 4 -14.66 15.75 -13.56
C GLU A 4 -14.48 14.34 -12.98
N ILE A 5 -15.58 13.64 -12.70
CA ILE A 5 -15.58 12.27 -12.16
C ILE A 5 -14.97 11.28 -13.16
N GLU A 6 -15.36 11.34 -14.43
CA GLU A 6 -14.79 10.47 -15.47
C GLU A 6 -13.29 10.73 -15.67
N GLY A 7 -12.86 12.00 -15.60
CA GLY A 7 -11.46 12.37 -15.66
C GLY A 7 -10.64 11.77 -14.52
N LEU A 8 -11.18 11.79 -13.29
CA LEU A 8 -10.53 11.18 -12.13
C LEU A 8 -10.48 9.65 -12.23
N VAL A 9 -11.52 9.00 -12.77
CA VAL A 9 -11.52 7.55 -13.01
C VAL A 9 -10.44 7.17 -14.03
N ALA A 10 -10.31 7.95 -15.12
CA ALA A 10 -9.25 7.75 -16.10
C ALA A 10 -7.86 7.95 -15.47
N GLU A 11 -7.66 9.03 -14.70
CA GLU A 11 -6.40 9.29 -13.99
C GLU A 11 -6.03 8.14 -13.03
N PHE A 12 -7.02 7.60 -12.32
CA PHE A 12 -6.82 6.43 -11.47
C PHE A 12 -6.31 5.23 -12.28
N ALA A 13 -7.01 4.87 -13.36
CA ALA A 13 -6.66 3.72 -14.19
C ALA A 13 -5.27 3.84 -14.84
N GLU A 14 -4.96 5.01 -15.39
CA GLU A 14 -3.67 5.30 -16.03
C GLU A 14 -2.51 5.20 -15.03
N ASN A 15 -2.67 5.77 -13.83
CA ASN A 15 -1.62 5.73 -12.83
C ASN A 15 -1.45 4.34 -12.19
N VAL A 16 -2.51 3.55 -12.05
CA VAL A 16 -2.38 2.14 -11.64
C VAL A 16 -1.56 1.37 -12.67
N ALA A 17 -1.93 1.44 -13.95
CA ALA A 17 -1.19 0.76 -15.01
C ALA A 17 0.28 1.21 -15.06
N ALA A 18 0.54 2.52 -14.94
CA ALA A 18 1.89 3.06 -14.95
C ALA A 18 2.71 2.67 -13.70
N GLN A 19 2.07 2.53 -12.52
CA GLN A 19 2.72 1.98 -11.33
C GLN A 19 3.15 0.54 -11.58
N THR A 20 2.23 -0.32 -12.00
CA THR A 20 2.50 -1.74 -12.24
C THR A 20 3.62 -1.91 -13.26
N ASP A 21 3.56 -1.19 -14.38
CA ASP A 21 4.61 -1.21 -15.39
C ASP A 21 5.98 -0.75 -14.85
N SER A 22 5.99 0.23 -13.94
CA SER A 22 7.23 0.70 -13.29
C SER A 22 7.80 -0.33 -12.32
N ILE A 23 6.95 -1.02 -11.56
CA ILE A 23 7.35 -2.12 -10.68
C ILE A 23 7.98 -3.26 -11.49
N TRP A 24 7.37 -3.63 -12.62
CA TRP A 24 7.93 -4.64 -13.53
C TRP A 24 9.29 -4.26 -14.09
N ARG A 25 9.55 -2.96 -14.30
CA ARG A 25 10.86 -2.44 -14.73
C ARG A 25 11.86 -2.26 -13.57
N GLY A 26 11.46 -2.54 -12.33
CA GLY A 26 12.28 -2.32 -11.13
C GLY A 26 12.42 -0.84 -10.73
N ASP A 27 11.61 0.07 -11.30
CA ASP A 27 11.62 1.49 -10.97
C ASP A 27 10.59 1.81 -9.87
N ALA A 28 10.94 1.44 -8.64
CA ALA A 28 10.09 1.69 -7.48
C ALA A 28 9.88 3.20 -7.22
N LYS A 29 10.82 4.07 -7.62
CA LYS A 29 10.71 5.52 -7.39
C LYS A 29 9.60 6.11 -8.24
N THR A 30 9.57 5.77 -9.53
CA THR A 30 8.51 6.19 -10.45
C THR A 30 7.20 5.49 -10.12
N GLY A 31 7.23 4.20 -9.79
CA GLY A 31 6.05 3.46 -9.33
C GLY A 31 5.38 4.13 -8.12
N ASN A 32 6.15 4.53 -7.11
CA ASN A 32 5.62 5.24 -5.94
C ASN A 32 5.04 6.63 -6.27
N LYS A 33 5.53 7.30 -7.32
CA LYS A 33 4.94 8.56 -7.78
C LYS A 33 3.57 8.34 -8.39
N HIS A 34 3.41 7.30 -9.20
CA HIS A 34 2.11 6.90 -9.75
C HIS A 34 1.16 6.41 -8.65
N ALA A 35 1.70 5.71 -7.65
CA ALA A 35 0.93 5.29 -6.47
C ALA A 35 0.23 6.47 -5.79
N LYS A 36 0.99 7.51 -5.46
CA LYS A 36 0.47 8.72 -4.84
C LYS A 36 -0.60 9.42 -5.69
N ARG A 37 -0.49 9.35 -7.01
CA ARG A 37 -1.44 9.98 -7.94
C ARG A 37 -2.77 9.26 -7.98
N TYR A 38 -2.78 7.93 -8.16
CA TYR A 38 -4.06 7.22 -8.16
C TYR A 38 -4.73 7.25 -6.78
N ILE A 39 -3.95 7.27 -5.68
CA ILE A 39 -4.51 7.46 -4.33
C ILE A 39 -5.18 8.82 -4.21
N ALA A 40 -4.53 9.89 -4.66
CA ALA A 40 -5.12 11.23 -4.66
C ALA A 40 -6.36 11.32 -5.57
N ALA A 41 -6.37 10.63 -6.72
CA ALA A 41 -7.55 10.54 -7.57
C ALA A 41 -8.71 9.81 -6.87
N PHE A 42 -8.42 8.72 -6.17
CA PHE A 42 -9.40 7.99 -5.34
C PHE A 42 -9.97 8.86 -4.20
N GLU A 43 -9.14 9.61 -3.49
CA GLU A 43 -9.58 10.54 -2.45
C GLU A 43 -10.53 11.60 -3.01
N LYS A 44 -10.22 12.17 -4.19
CA LYS A 44 -11.12 13.11 -4.87
C LYS A 44 -12.43 12.45 -5.30
N LEU A 45 -12.38 11.23 -5.84
CA LEU A 45 -13.58 10.47 -6.22
C LEU A 45 -14.48 10.23 -5.01
N THR A 46 -13.92 9.78 -3.88
CA THR A 46 -14.70 9.55 -2.66
C THR A 46 -15.24 10.83 -2.02
N ALA A 47 -14.63 11.99 -2.28
CA ALA A 47 -15.17 13.29 -1.89
C ALA A 47 -16.46 13.67 -2.65
N HIS A 48 -16.72 13.06 -3.81
CA HIS A 48 -18.02 13.16 -4.50
C HIS A 48 -19.09 12.22 -3.93
N GLY A 49 -18.78 11.52 -2.83
CA GLY A 49 -19.69 10.57 -2.19
C GLY A 49 -19.88 9.31 -3.01
N ASP A 50 -21.10 8.77 -3.00
CA ASP A 50 -21.41 7.49 -3.65
C ASP A 50 -21.31 7.57 -5.17
N ALA A 51 -21.59 8.73 -5.77
CA ALA A 51 -21.44 8.93 -7.21
C ALA A 51 -20.00 8.68 -7.70
N GLY A 52 -18.99 9.09 -6.93
CA GLY A 52 -17.59 8.82 -7.27
C GLY A 52 -17.17 7.37 -7.03
N ARG A 53 -17.77 6.71 -6.04
CA ARG A 53 -17.57 5.26 -5.80
C ARG A 53 -18.22 4.41 -6.88
N ASP A 54 -19.45 4.74 -7.27
CA ASP A 54 -20.15 4.11 -8.38
C ASP A 54 -19.38 4.30 -9.69
N ALA A 55 -18.79 5.47 -9.94
CA ALA A 55 -17.99 5.69 -11.14
C ALA A 55 -16.75 4.78 -11.24
N LEU A 56 -16.12 4.44 -10.11
CA LEU A 56 -15.00 3.49 -10.09
C LEU A 56 -15.41 2.06 -10.47
N THR A 57 -16.70 1.70 -10.34
CA THR A 57 -17.17 0.34 -10.69
C THR A 57 -16.97 0.02 -12.16
N VAL A 58 -16.93 1.04 -13.04
CA VAL A 58 -16.62 0.87 -14.46
C VAL A 58 -15.26 0.18 -14.66
N LEU A 59 -14.29 0.45 -13.78
CA LEU A 59 -12.95 -0.13 -13.85
C LEU A 59 -12.91 -1.63 -13.53
N LEU A 60 -13.96 -2.19 -12.92
CA LEU A 60 -14.07 -3.63 -12.68
C LEU A 60 -14.15 -4.44 -13.99
N THR A 61 -14.51 -3.80 -15.10
CA THR A 61 -14.53 -4.39 -16.45
C THR A 61 -13.35 -3.96 -17.33
N HIS A 62 -12.37 -3.23 -16.78
CA HIS A 62 -11.26 -2.69 -17.53
C HIS A 62 -10.41 -3.80 -18.20
N PRO A 63 -9.88 -3.63 -19.42
CA PRO A 63 -9.13 -4.69 -20.11
C PRO A 63 -7.92 -5.20 -19.33
N ARG A 64 -7.21 -4.32 -18.62
CA ARG A 64 -6.06 -4.72 -17.80
C ARG A 64 -6.47 -5.27 -16.43
N MET A 65 -5.86 -6.39 -16.02
CA MET A 65 -6.18 -7.07 -14.76
C MET A 65 -5.66 -6.31 -13.52
N ASP A 66 -4.50 -5.68 -13.61
CA ASP A 66 -3.92 -4.84 -12.54
C ASP A 66 -4.86 -3.68 -12.14
N VAL A 67 -5.46 -3.02 -13.13
CA VAL A 67 -6.47 -1.96 -12.93
C VAL A 67 -7.72 -2.53 -12.27
N ARG A 68 -8.20 -3.69 -12.72
CA ARG A 68 -9.37 -4.38 -12.13
C ARG A 68 -9.14 -4.75 -10.67
N VAL A 69 -8.01 -5.37 -10.36
CA VAL A 69 -7.63 -5.79 -9.00
C VAL A 69 -7.50 -4.59 -8.08
N SER A 70 -6.84 -3.51 -8.55
CA SER A 70 -6.71 -2.29 -7.77
C SER A 70 -8.07 -1.67 -7.49
N ALA A 71 -8.91 -1.47 -8.51
CA ALA A 71 -10.27 -0.94 -8.32
C ALA A 71 -11.10 -1.80 -7.37
N ALA A 72 -11.05 -3.13 -7.51
CA ALA A 72 -11.74 -4.06 -6.62
C ALA A 72 -11.26 -3.94 -5.17
N ALA A 73 -9.95 -3.79 -4.93
CA ALA A 73 -9.42 -3.58 -3.58
C ALA A 73 -9.99 -2.32 -2.90
N TYR A 74 -10.11 -1.22 -3.65
CA TYR A 74 -10.70 0.03 -3.14
C TYR A 74 -12.23 -0.02 -3.00
N LEU A 75 -12.91 -0.85 -3.79
CA LEU A 75 -14.36 -1.02 -3.76
C LEU A 75 -14.84 -2.15 -2.85
N LEU A 76 -13.95 -2.88 -2.19
CA LEU A 76 -14.29 -4.08 -1.41
C LEU A 76 -15.33 -3.84 -0.30
N ARG A 77 -15.40 -2.62 0.25
CA ARG A 77 -16.42 -2.21 1.23
C ARG A 77 -17.73 -1.73 0.61
N TYR A 78 -17.66 -1.17 -0.60
CA TYR A 78 -18.82 -0.57 -1.26
C TYR A 78 -19.59 -1.59 -2.11
N ARG A 79 -18.86 -2.49 -2.78
CA ARG A 79 -19.37 -3.56 -3.65
C ARG A 79 -18.69 -4.88 -3.32
N THR A 80 -18.87 -5.36 -2.09
CA THR A 80 -18.13 -6.52 -1.56
C THR A 80 -18.23 -7.76 -2.44
N SER A 81 -19.43 -8.14 -2.87
CA SER A 81 -19.63 -9.36 -3.67
C SER A 81 -18.92 -9.30 -5.03
N GLU A 82 -19.07 -8.18 -5.75
CA GLU A 82 -18.48 -7.99 -7.09
C GLU A 82 -16.95 -7.85 -7.02
N ALA A 83 -16.46 -7.02 -6.09
CA ALA A 83 -15.04 -6.81 -5.88
C ALA A 83 -14.33 -8.10 -5.43
N ARG A 84 -14.94 -8.85 -4.50
CA ARG A 84 -14.40 -10.12 -4.02
C ARG A 84 -14.29 -11.14 -5.15
N ALA A 85 -15.33 -11.28 -5.99
CA ALA A 85 -15.30 -12.21 -7.11
C ALA A 85 -14.14 -11.93 -8.09
N ILE A 86 -13.86 -10.65 -8.37
CA ILE A 86 -12.74 -10.25 -9.24
C ILE A 86 -11.39 -10.57 -8.60
N LEU A 87 -11.24 -10.28 -7.31
CA LEU A 87 -10.02 -10.58 -6.56
C LEU A 87 -9.77 -12.08 -6.48
N GLU A 88 -10.81 -12.88 -6.22
CA GLU A 88 -10.72 -14.34 -6.18
C GLU A 88 -10.35 -14.94 -7.53
N GLU A 89 -10.89 -14.40 -8.62
CA GLU A 89 -10.52 -14.82 -9.97
C GLU A 89 -9.07 -14.44 -10.30
N ALA A 90 -8.68 -13.21 -9.99
CA ALA A 90 -7.31 -12.74 -10.23
C ALA A 90 -6.27 -13.50 -9.40
N ALA A 91 -6.62 -13.93 -8.18
CA ALA A 91 -5.74 -14.67 -7.27
C ALA A 91 -5.38 -16.08 -7.75
N LYS A 92 -6.10 -16.65 -8.71
CA LYS A 92 -5.84 -18.01 -9.24
C LYS A 92 -4.61 -18.10 -10.15
N GLY A 93 -4.10 -16.97 -10.63
CA GLY A 93 -2.96 -16.92 -11.54
C GLY A 93 -1.60 -16.97 -10.83
N GLU A 94 -0.55 -16.77 -11.62
CA GLU A 94 0.82 -16.59 -11.11
C GLU A 94 1.38 -15.21 -11.48
N GLY A 95 2.27 -14.68 -10.64
CA GLY A 95 2.92 -13.38 -10.83
C GLY A 95 2.44 -12.30 -9.85
N LEU A 96 2.76 -11.04 -10.18
CA LEU A 96 2.55 -9.91 -9.27
C LEU A 96 1.06 -9.64 -8.99
N VAL A 97 0.22 -9.60 -10.03
CA VAL A 97 -1.21 -9.26 -9.89
C VAL A 97 -1.98 -10.31 -9.06
N PRO A 98 -1.82 -11.63 -9.30
CA PRO A 98 -2.42 -12.65 -8.45
C PRO A 98 -1.93 -12.62 -7.00
N PHE A 99 -0.64 -12.33 -6.79
CA PHE A 99 -0.06 -12.16 -5.46
C PHE A 99 -0.70 -10.99 -4.70
N GLU A 100 -0.84 -9.83 -5.36
CA GLU A 100 -1.52 -8.67 -4.79
C GLU A 100 -2.99 -8.97 -4.45
N ALA A 101 -3.72 -9.62 -5.36
CA ALA A 101 -5.11 -10.01 -5.13
C ALA A 101 -5.26 -10.95 -3.92
N SER A 102 -4.35 -11.92 -3.79
CA SER A 102 -4.32 -12.85 -2.65
C SER A 102 -4.04 -12.13 -1.32
N LEU A 103 -3.14 -11.14 -1.33
CA LEU A 103 -2.86 -10.33 -0.14
C LEU A 103 -4.06 -9.47 0.26
N VAL A 104 -4.75 -8.88 -0.71
CA VAL A 104 -5.98 -8.11 -0.46
C VAL A 104 -7.04 -8.99 0.21
N LEU A 105 -7.32 -10.17 -0.35
CA LEU A 105 -8.29 -11.12 0.21
C LEU A 105 -7.88 -11.55 1.62
N LYS A 106 -6.61 -11.89 1.83
CA LYS A 106 -6.12 -12.30 3.15
C LYS A 106 -6.29 -11.20 4.19
N ASN A 107 -5.94 -9.96 3.86
CA ASN A 107 -6.06 -8.83 4.79
C ASN A 107 -7.52 -8.43 5.06
N TRP A 108 -8.40 -8.66 4.09
CA TRP A 108 -9.83 -8.51 4.25
C TRP A 108 -10.40 -9.57 5.19
N GLU A 109 -10.09 -10.85 4.96
CA GLU A 109 -10.56 -11.98 5.77
C GLU A 109 -10.00 -11.97 7.20
N SER A 110 -8.76 -11.50 7.39
CA SER A 110 -8.18 -11.34 8.72
C SER A 110 -8.77 -10.16 9.51
N GLY A 111 -9.65 -9.36 8.90
CA GLY A 111 -10.18 -8.13 9.49
C GLY A 111 -9.12 -7.05 9.68
N THR A 112 -7.91 -7.20 9.14
CA THR A 112 -6.86 -6.16 9.23
C THR A 112 -7.27 -4.89 8.47
N TRP A 113 -8.10 -5.04 7.43
CA TRP A 113 -8.72 -3.93 6.72
C TRP A 113 -10.18 -3.68 7.15
N ALA A 114 -10.56 -4.17 8.34
CA ALA A 114 -11.68 -3.66 9.11
C ALA A 114 -11.34 -2.26 9.68
N LEU A 115 -10.96 -1.31 8.79
CA LEU A 115 -10.82 0.12 9.09
C LEU A 115 -12.21 0.78 9.23
N ASP A 116 -13.05 0.24 10.11
CA ASP A 116 -14.15 1.07 10.61
C ASP A 116 -13.49 2.18 11.45
N PRO A 117 -13.80 3.48 11.23
CA PRO A 117 -13.64 4.41 12.32
C PRO A 117 -14.48 3.82 13.44
N ALA A 118 -13.90 3.60 14.63
CA ALA A 118 -14.64 3.13 15.77
C ALA A 118 -15.86 4.05 15.94
N GLU A 119 -17.04 3.57 15.51
CA GLU A 119 -18.29 4.13 15.96
C GLU A 119 -18.30 3.86 17.46
N ASP A 120 -18.15 4.95 18.20
CA ASP A 120 -18.35 5.06 19.64
C ASP A 120 -17.42 4.21 20.53
N ALA A 121 -16.44 4.90 21.11
CA ALA A 121 -15.86 4.57 22.42
C ALA A 121 -16.89 4.72 23.56
N ALA A 122 -18.10 4.19 23.38
CA ALA A 122 -19.16 4.15 24.37
C ALA A 122 -19.72 2.73 24.47
N GLY A 123 -19.06 1.91 25.30
CA GLY A 123 -19.70 0.76 25.93
C GLY A 123 -19.35 -0.60 25.35
N GLN A 124 -18.19 -1.14 25.74
CA GLN A 124 -18.11 -2.54 26.15
C GLN A 124 -16.93 -2.77 27.12
N PRO A 125 -17.14 -3.60 28.16
CA PRO A 125 -16.24 -3.71 29.31
C PRO A 125 -14.98 -4.53 29.00
N ASP A 126 -13.90 -4.16 29.69
CA ASP A 126 -12.58 -4.79 29.71
C ASP A 126 -12.60 -6.32 29.54
N ALA A 127 -12.08 -6.78 28.40
CA ALA A 127 -11.56 -8.14 28.26
C ALA A 127 -10.03 -8.06 28.23
N PRO A 128 -9.31 -8.90 29.01
CA PRO A 128 -7.89 -8.70 29.25
C PRO A 128 -7.06 -8.99 28.01
N SER A 129 -6.21 -8.02 27.66
CA SER A 129 -5.20 -8.09 26.61
C SER A 129 -4.26 -9.30 26.81
N PRO A 130 -4.03 -10.17 25.82
CA PRO A 130 -2.94 -11.13 25.88
C PRO A 130 -1.61 -10.38 25.78
N ALA A 131 -0.71 -10.70 26.71
CA ALA A 131 0.56 -10.04 26.95
C ALA A 131 1.44 -9.92 25.69
N SER A 132 2.04 -8.73 25.51
CA SER A 132 3.10 -8.48 24.54
C SER A 132 4.32 -9.38 24.81
N PRO A 133 4.95 -9.98 23.78
CA PRO A 133 6.18 -10.73 23.98
C PRO A 133 7.33 -9.76 24.34
N THR A 134 7.87 -10.01 25.52
CA THR A 134 9.00 -9.36 26.20
C THR A 134 10.20 -9.12 25.28
N LYS A 135 10.74 -7.90 25.37
CA LYS A 135 12.02 -7.48 24.76
C LYS A 135 13.12 -8.49 25.10
N ARG A 136 13.55 -9.28 24.11
CA ARG A 136 14.75 -10.11 24.22
C ARG A 136 15.97 -9.22 24.05
N SER A 137 16.59 -8.88 25.18
CA SER A 137 17.89 -8.21 25.28
C SER A 137 18.93 -8.95 24.43
N ARG A 138 19.52 -8.24 23.46
CA ARG A 138 20.74 -8.69 22.78
C ARG A 138 21.94 -8.30 23.66
N PRO A 139 22.84 -9.23 24.02
CA PRO A 139 24.06 -8.86 24.71
C PRO A 139 24.98 -8.07 23.75
N ARG A 140 25.46 -6.94 24.26
CA ARG A 140 26.42 -6.02 23.66
C ARG A 140 27.77 -6.74 23.58
N THR A 141 28.24 -7.03 22.38
CA THR A 141 29.63 -7.44 22.15
C THR A 141 30.55 -6.25 22.43
N GLU A 142 31.44 -6.41 23.39
CA GLU A 142 32.50 -5.46 23.71
C GLU A 142 33.51 -5.44 22.56
N GLY A 143 33.48 -4.36 21.78
CA GLY A 143 34.58 -4.00 20.89
C GLY A 143 35.67 -3.30 21.69
N THR A 144 36.74 -4.03 22.02
CA THR A 144 37.97 -3.48 22.56
C THR A 144 38.65 -2.62 21.48
N ALA A 145 38.59 -1.29 21.67
CA ALA A 145 39.47 -0.35 20.97
C ALA A 145 40.60 0.06 21.91
N PRO A 146 41.88 -0.03 21.52
CA PRO A 146 42.94 0.67 22.24
C PRO A 146 43.01 2.13 21.77
N ASN A 147 42.96 3.05 22.73
CA ASN A 147 43.15 4.47 22.52
C ASN A 147 44.41 4.95 23.27
N LYS A 148 45.24 5.70 22.54
CA LYS A 148 45.84 6.99 22.91
C LYS A 148 47.37 7.05 22.73
N ARG A 149 47.71 8.28 22.33
CA ARG A 149 48.96 9.05 22.53
C ARG A 149 49.93 8.86 21.34
N ARG A 150 50.54 9.89 20.78
CA ARG A 150 50.76 11.27 21.23
C ARG A 150 51.24 12.10 20.03
N ALA A 151 51.09 13.42 20.15
CA ALA A 151 51.28 14.44 19.14
C ALA A 151 52.73 14.68 18.64
N SER A 152 52.79 15.38 17.49
CA SER A 152 53.63 16.56 17.20
C SER A 152 54.89 16.43 16.33
N LYS A 153 54.95 17.38 15.37
CA LYS A 153 56.11 18.07 14.73
C LYS A 153 56.73 17.38 13.49
N ARG A 154 56.57 17.96 12.27
CA ARG A 154 57.47 18.92 11.54
C ARG A 154 58.74 18.17 11.05
N ASP A 155 59.19 18.18 9.79
CA ASP A 155 59.43 19.24 8.79
C ASP A 155 59.49 18.60 7.36
N LYS A 156 59.33 19.41 6.30
CA LYS A 156 59.72 19.16 4.88
C LYS A 156 61.28 19.20 4.74
N PRO A 157 61.93 19.08 3.56
CA PRO A 157 61.68 18.36 2.28
C PRO A 157 62.95 17.58 1.78
N GLY A 158 62.87 16.98 0.57
CA GLY A 158 64.01 16.91 -0.37
C GLY A 158 64.59 15.53 -0.68
N GLY A 159 64.81 15.27 -1.98
CA GLY A 159 65.49 14.09 -2.52
C GLY A 159 64.92 13.70 -3.88
#